data_AF-A0A4R3ARL9-F1
#
_entry.id   AF-A0A4R3ARL9-F1
#
_cell.length_a   1.000
_cell.length_b   1.000
_cell.length_c   1.000
_cell.angle_alpha   90.00
_cell.angle_beta   90.00
_cell.angle_gamma   90.00
#
_symmetry.space_group_name_H-M   'P 1'
#
loop_
_entity.id
_entity.type
_entity.pdbx_description
1 polymer ?
#
loop_
_entity_poly.entity_id
_entity_poly.type
_entity_poly.pdbx_seq_one_letter_code
_entity_poly.pdbx_strand_id
1 'polypeptide(L)' 'MRGFCLCLFFVICNKAFAQQVKLPIPDGPVPSERQIQWHELEMYGFVHFTMNTFTGKEWGVC' A
#
# COMPACT_ATOMS: atom_id res chain seq x y z
N MET A 1 48.97 -13.47 -4.59
CA MET A 1 48.63 -13.87 -3.20
C MET A 1 48.30 -12.70 -2.26
N ARG A 2 48.91 -11.51 -2.41
CA ARG A 2 48.58 -10.31 -1.59
C ARG A 2 47.18 -9.70 -1.86
N GLY A 3 46.73 -9.67 -3.13
CA GLY A 3 45.43 -9.07 -3.49
C GLY A 3 44.19 -9.88 -3.06
N PHE A 4 44.31 -11.21 -2.93
CA PHE A 4 43.20 -12.07 -2.53
C PHE A 4 42.82 -11.85 -1.05
N CYS A 5 43.81 -11.58 -0.19
CA CYS A 5 43.61 -11.33 1.23
C CYS A 5 42.93 -9.96 1.49
N LEU A 6 43.24 -8.94 0.67
CA LEU A 6 42.61 -7.61 0.73
C LEU A 6 41.14 -7.63 0.33
N CYS A 7 40.77 -8.40 -0.71
CA CYS A 7 39.37 -8.56 -1.10
C CYS A 7 38.55 -9.32 -0.04
N LEU A 8 39.14 -10.35 0.57
CA LEU A 8 38.51 -11.09 1.68
C LEU A 8 38.25 -10.20 2.90
N PHE A 9 39.20 -9.33 3.25
CA PHE A 9 39.04 -8.39 4.36
C PHE A 9 37.92 -7.37 4.10
N PHE A 10 37.82 -6.88 2.87
CA PHE A 10 36.79 -5.91 2.47
C PHE A 10 35.36 -6.50 2.54
N VAL A 11 35.19 -7.76 2.14
CA VAL A 11 33.89 -8.48 2.22
C VAL A 11 33.46 -8.74 3.67
N ILE A 12 34.41 -9.10 4.54
CA ILE A 12 34.13 -9.32 5.98
C ILE A 12 33.71 -8.00 6.65
N CYS A 13 34.38 -6.88 6.33
CA CYS A 13 34.06 -5.56 6.87
C CYS A 13 32.65 -5.10 6.49
N ASN A 14 32.19 -5.40 5.26
CA ASN A 14 30.85 -5.04 4.79
C ASN A 14 29.72 -5.77 5.55
N LYS A 15 29.92 -7.01 5.99
CA LYS A 15 28.92 -7.76 6.76
C LYS A 15 28.80 -7.26 8.20
N ALA A 16 29.88 -6.77 8.80
CA ALA A 16 29.88 -6.25 10.16
C ALA A 16 29.04 -4.96 10.31
N PHE A 17 28.83 -4.22 9.21
CA PHE A 17 28.08 -2.96 9.21
C PHE A 17 26.61 -3.10 8.74
N ALA A 18 26.19 -4.30 8.33
CA ALA A 18 24.81 -4.56 7.92
C ALA A 18 23.92 -4.75 9.17
N GLN A 19 23.41 -3.64 9.71
CA GLN A 19 22.42 -3.67 10.78
C GLN A 19 21.10 -4.23 10.22
N GLN A 20 20.62 -5.35 10.76
CA GLN A 20 19.29 -5.87 10.45
C GLN A 20 18.24 -4.96 11.10
N VAL A 21 17.70 -4.01 10.34
CA VAL A 21 16.60 -3.16 10.80
C VAL A 21 15.33 -4.02 10.86
N LYS A 22 14.83 -4.26 12.08
CA LYS A 22 13.52 -4.87 12.26
C LYS A 22 12.47 -3.88 11.76
N LEU A 23 11.67 -4.29 10.78
CA LEU A 23 10.57 -3.46 10.29
C LEU A 23 9.65 -3.09 11.46
N PRO A 24 9.21 -1.82 11.56
CA PRO A 24 8.25 -1.43 12.57
C PRO A 24 6.97 -2.25 12.39
N ILE A 25 6.39 -2.68 13.50
CA ILE A 25 5.07 -3.31 13.49
C ILE A 25 4.07 -2.22 13.08
N PRO A 26 3.12 -2.49 12.17
CA PRO A 26 2.08 -1.53 11.84
C PRO A 26 1.36 -1.07 13.11
N ASP A 27 1.26 0.25 13.28
CA ASP A 27 0.49 0.84 14.38
C ASP A 27 -0.93 1.13 13.89
N GLY A 28 -1.91 0.41 14.43
CA GLY A 28 -3.32 0.54 14.06
C GLY A 28 -3.82 -0.41 12.94
N PRO A 29 -5.06 -0.20 12.47
CA PRO A 29 -5.68 -1.06 11.47
C PRO A 29 -5.08 -0.86 10.08
N VAL A 30 -4.77 -1.96 9.40
CA VAL A 30 -4.25 -1.99 8.03
C VAL A 30 -5.39 -2.33 7.07
N PRO A 31 -5.49 -1.69 5.87
CA PRO A 31 -6.52 -2.02 4.91
C PRO A 31 -6.38 -3.47 4.43
N SER A 32 -7.53 -4.12 4.25
CA SER A 32 -7.63 -5.40 3.55
C SER A 32 -7.31 -5.24 2.06
N GLU A 33 -6.96 -6.35 1.42
CA GLU A 33 -6.66 -6.40 -0.03
C GLU A 33 -7.76 -5.72 -0.87
N ARG A 34 -9.03 -5.95 -0.52
CA ARG A 34 -10.17 -5.32 -1.23
C ARG A 34 -10.19 -3.79 -1.09
N GLN A 35 -9.81 -3.28 0.07
CA GLN A 35 -9.78 -1.83 0.32
C GLN A 35 -8.64 -1.17 -0.46
N ILE A 36 -7.50 -1.85 -0.60
CA ILE A 36 -6.39 -1.42 -1.45
C ILE A 36 -6.85 -1.36 -2.91
N GLN A 37 -7.45 -2.43 -3.42
CA GLN A 37 -7.99 -2.48 -4.78
C GLN A 37 -9.01 -1.39 -5.05
N TRP A 38 -9.89 -1.08 -4.09
CA TRP A 38 -10.85 0.02 -4.24
C TRP A 38 -10.16 1.39 -4.21
N HIS A 39 -9.13 1.58 -3.37
CA HIS A 39 -8.36 2.82 -3.30
C HIS A 39 -7.61 3.10 -4.61
N GLU A 40 -7.07 2.05 -5.23
CA GLU A 40 -6.38 2.11 -6.53
C GLU A 40 -7.29 2.49 -7.71
N LEU A 41 -8.63 2.42 -7.54
CA LEU A 41 -9.56 2.90 -8.57
C LEU A 41 -9.51 4.43 -8.73
N GLU A 42 -9.06 5.16 -7.70
CA GLU A 42 -8.94 6.62 -7.59
C GLU A 42 -10.27 7.39 -7.76
N MET A 43 -10.91 7.27 -8.92
CA MET A 43 -12.16 7.94 -9.27
C MET A 43 -13.18 6.94 -9.81
N TYR A 44 -14.40 6.98 -9.27
CA TYR A 44 -15.51 6.16 -9.71
C TYR A 44 -16.82 6.95 -9.69
N GLY A 45 -17.80 6.54 -10.50
CA GLY A 45 -19.07 7.25 -10.65
C GLY A 45 -20.25 6.50 -10.03
N PHE A 46 -21.16 7.25 -9.41
CA PHE A 46 -22.48 6.75 -9.01
C PHE A 46 -23.57 7.37 -9.88
N VAL A 47 -24.45 6.53 -10.42
CA VAL A 47 -25.60 6.97 -11.22
C VAL A 47 -26.88 6.67 -10.45
N HIS A 48 -27.57 7.73 -10.05
CA HIS A 48 -28.88 7.63 -9.41
C HIS A 48 -29.97 7.75 -10.47
N PHE A 49 -30.60 6.62 -10.83
CA PHE A 49 -31.64 6.58 -11.85
C PHE A 49 -32.85 5.77 -11.36
N THR A 50 -33.96 6.46 -11.09
CA THR A 50 -35.22 5.86 -10.61
C THR A 50 -36.41 6.72 -11.05
N MET A 51 -37.62 6.43 -10.55
CA MET A 51 -38.82 7.28 -10.77
C MET A 51 -38.58 8.75 -10.37
N ASN A 52 -37.71 8.96 -9.39
CA ASN A 52 -37.29 10.27 -8.89
C ASN A 52 -36.75 11.20 -10.00
N THR A 53 -36.10 10.63 -11.01
CA THR A 53 -35.59 11.34 -12.19
C THR A 53 -36.72 12.01 -12.98
N PHE A 54 -37.92 11.42 -13.01
CA PHE A 54 -39.08 11.95 -13.73
C PHE A 54 -39.97 12.83 -12.84
N THR A 55 -40.00 12.58 -11.54
CA THR A 55 -40.85 13.34 -10.60
C THR A 55 -40.16 14.57 -10.01
N GLY A 56 -38.86 14.76 -10.26
CA GLY A 56 -38.06 15.84 -9.68
C GLY A 56 -37.98 15.74 -8.14
N LYS A 57 -38.03 14.52 -7.61
CA LYS A 57 -38.00 14.26 -6.17
C LYS A 57 -36.69 13.62 -5.80
N GLU A 58 -36.01 14.09 -4.76
CA GLU A 58 -34.79 13.43 -4.28
C GLU A 58 -35.11 12.10 -3.55
N TRP A 59 -36.25 12.05 -2.86
CA TRP A 59 -36.71 10.90 -2.08
C TRP A 59 -38.09 10.45 -2.57
N GLY A 60 -38.28 9.14 -2.69
CA GLY A 60 -39.61 8.58 -2.93
C GLY A 60 -40.51 8.90 -1.74
N VAL A 61 -41.74 9.35 -2.03
CA VAL A 61 -42.81 9.33 -1.02
C VAL A 61 -43.45 7.95 -1.13
N CYS A 62 -43.40 7.22 -0.02
CA CYS A 62 -43.99 5.89 0.12
C CYS A 62 -45.48 5.87 -0.19
#